data_AF-A0A084INP9-F1
#
_entry.id   AF-A0A084INP9-F1
#
_cell.length_a   1.000
_cell.length_b   1.000
_cell.length_c   1.000
_cell.angle_alpha   90.00
_cell.angle_beta   90.00
_cell.angle_gamma   90.00
#
_symmetry.space_group_name_H-M   'P 1'
#
loop_
_entity.id
_entity.type
_entity.pdbx_description
1 polymer ?
#
loop_
_entity_poly.entity_id
_entity_poly.type
_entity_poly.pdbx_seq_one_letter_code
_entity_poly.pdbx_strand_id
1 'polypeptide(L)'
;MDDYLRQLFNIQKFQVLSHFVDETKERGIAPAYAFAWEAEIYPIYHESTPWHKGYDGCFRQTKEDTENLFMRLAEARDQKESLTFYDLEGELRIHGDSREDGPWDRLSLISTCRYFCLSGTLNPKVWTTLTSSAPGEASMIHEKFTASDVFFV
;
A
#
# COMPACT_ATOMS: atom_id res chain seq x y z
N MET A 1 -6.48 -5.97 -19.85
CA MET A 1 -5.13 -6.39 -19.43
C MET A 1 -4.82 -7.69 -20.16
N ASP A 2 -3.59 -7.88 -20.63
CA ASP A 2 -3.18 -9.15 -21.24
C ASP A 2 -3.14 -10.25 -20.17
N ASP A 3 -3.91 -11.33 -20.39
CA ASP A 3 -3.98 -12.47 -19.45
C ASP A 3 -2.60 -13.09 -19.20
N TYR A 4 -1.70 -13.04 -20.19
CA TYR A 4 -0.33 -13.50 -20.03
C TYR A 4 0.47 -12.63 -19.06
N LEU A 5 0.33 -11.30 -19.15
CA LEU A 5 1.00 -10.38 -18.23
C LEU A 5 0.51 -10.56 -16.78
N ARG A 6 -0.80 -10.81 -16.60
CA ARG A 6 -1.37 -11.10 -15.27
C ARG A 6 -0.84 -12.42 -14.69
N GLN A 7 -0.67 -13.45 -15.52
CA GLN A 7 -0.04 -14.71 -15.09
C GLN A 7 1.41 -14.50 -14.66
N LEU A 8 2.20 -13.74 -15.44
CA LEU A 8 3.58 -13.40 -15.06
C LEU A 8 3.66 -12.58 -13.77
N PHE A 9 2.76 -11.61 -13.60
CA PHE A 9 2.63 -10.85 -12.36
C PHE A 9 2.38 -11.76 -11.16
N ASN A 10 1.45 -12.72 -11.27
CA ASN A 10 1.13 -13.65 -10.20
C ASN A 10 2.33 -14.56 -9.85
N ILE A 11 3.10 -15.01 -10.85
CA ILE A 11 4.33 -15.77 -10.64
C ILE A 11 5.38 -14.91 -9.91
N GLN A 12 5.58 -13.65 -10.35
CA GLN A 12 6.52 -12.74 -9.69
C GLN A 12 6.09 -12.43 -8.25
N LYS A 13 4.80 -12.17 -8.02
CA LYS A 13 4.20 -12.00 -6.67
C LYS A 13 4.51 -13.20 -5.79
N PHE A 14 4.26 -14.41 -6.28
CA PHE A 14 4.58 -15.64 -5.55
C PHE A 14 6.07 -15.75 -5.21
N GLN A 15 6.97 -15.43 -6.15
CA GLN A 15 8.42 -15.47 -5.93
C GLN A 15 8.88 -14.45 -4.87
N VAL A 16 8.40 -13.22 -4.94
CA VAL A 16 8.70 -12.16 -3.96
C VAL A 16 8.24 -12.58 -2.58
N LEU A 17 6.99 -13.02 -2.45
CA LEU A 17 6.43 -13.43 -1.17
C LEU A 17 7.11 -14.70 -0.62
N SER A 18 7.41 -15.68 -1.47
CA SER A 18 8.14 -16.91 -1.09
C SER A 18 9.54 -16.60 -0.56
N HIS A 19 10.22 -15.63 -1.16
CA HIS A 19 11.54 -15.20 -0.69
C HIS A 19 11.44 -14.40 0.62
N PHE A 20 10.37 -13.63 0.82
CA PHE A 20 10.14 -12.88 2.06
C PHE A 20 9.86 -13.80 3.26
N VAL A 21 9.13 -14.90 3.07
CA VAL A 21 8.81 -15.85 4.16
C VAL A 21 9.94 -16.83 4.47
N ASP A 22 10.92 -16.98 3.58
CA ASP A 22 12.02 -17.92 3.76
C ASP A 22 13.03 -17.40 4.81
N GLU A 23 12.88 -17.89 6.04
CA GLU A 23 13.71 -17.52 7.19
C GLU A 23 15.18 -17.96 7.04
N THR A 24 15.50 -18.84 6.09
CA THR A 24 16.88 -19.31 5.85
C THR A 24 17.70 -18.34 5.01
N LYS A 25 17.04 -17.43 4.29
CA LYS A 25 17.71 -16.37 3.54
C LYS A 25 17.87 -15.15 4.43
N GLU A 26 19.06 -14.55 4.44
CA GLU A 26 19.20 -13.18 5.00
C GLU A 26 18.12 -12.31 4.36
N ARG A 27 17.31 -11.61 5.17
CA ARG A 27 16.08 -10.92 4.75
C ARG A 27 16.36 -9.90 3.64
N GLY A 28 16.35 -10.36 2.39
CA GLY A 28 16.69 -9.56 1.20
C GLY A 28 15.53 -8.69 0.72
N ILE A 29 14.31 -8.98 1.19
CA ILE A 29 13.10 -8.24 0.81
C ILE A 29 12.60 -7.45 2.03
N ALA A 30 12.48 -6.14 1.86
CA ALA A 30 11.93 -5.26 2.87
C ALA A 30 10.43 -5.58 3.12
N PRO A 31 9.95 -5.55 4.37
CA PRO A 31 8.54 -5.79 4.68
C PRO A 31 7.56 -4.91 3.88
N ALA A 32 7.90 -3.63 3.70
CA ALA A 32 7.07 -2.71 2.91
C ALA A 32 6.93 -3.15 1.45
N TYR A 33 8.00 -3.67 0.84
CA TYR A 33 7.98 -4.17 -0.53
C TYR A 33 7.15 -5.44 -0.64
N ALA A 34 7.36 -6.40 0.26
CA ALA A 34 6.56 -7.62 0.29
C ALA A 34 5.07 -7.32 0.49
N PHE A 35 4.74 -6.41 1.40
CA PHE A 35 3.37 -5.96 1.62
C PHE A 35 2.76 -5.32 0.38
N ALA A 36 3.50 -4.48 -0.35
CA ALA A 36 3.02 -3.88 -1.59
C ALA A 36 2.63 -4.94 -2.64
N TRP A 37 3.42 -6.01 -2.76
CA TRP A 37 3.09 -7.14 -3.63
C TRP A 37 1.88 -7.96 -3.15
N GLU A 38 1.78 -8.20 -1.85
CA GLU A 38 0.61 -8.85 -1.24
C GLU A 38 -0.67 -8.08 -1.57
N ALA A 39 -0.68 -6.77 -1.27
CA ALA A 39 -1.85 -5.92 -1.34
C ALA A 39 -2.10 -5.34 -2.75
N GLU A 40 -1.27 -5.70 -3.73
CA GLU A 40 -1.30 -5.20 -5.11
C GLU A 40 -1.23 -3.67 -5.20
N ILE A 41 -0.34 -3.06 -4.42
CA ILE A 41 -0.02 -1.63 -4.44
C ILE A 41 1.29 -1.41 -5.21
N TYR A 42 1.33 -0.46 -6.12
CA TYR A 42 2.57 -0.13 -6.82
C TYR A 42 3.63 0.43 -5.83
N PRO A 43 4.82 -0.20 -5.70
CA PRO A 43 5.76 0.15 -4.64
C PRO A 43 6.67 1.34 -4.99
N ILE A 44 6.12 2.56 -4.99
CA ILE A 44 6.79 3.81 -5.43
C ILE A 44 8.11 4.18 -4.71
N TYR A 45 8.44 3.56 -3.57
CA TYR A 45 9.68 3.81 -2.81
C TYR A 45 10.77 2.77 -3.04
N HIS A 46 10.46 1.73 -3.79
CA HIS A 46 11.37 0.61 -4.03
C HIS A 46 11.89 0.64 -5.47
N GLU A 47 12.10 1.84 -6.03
CA GLU A 47 12.55 2.07 -7.41
C GLU A 47 13.94 1.46 -7.71
N SER A 48 14.75 1.19 -6.68
CA SER A 48 16.01 0.44 -6.79
C SER A 48 15.80 -1.03 -7.14
N THR A 49 14.60 -1.58 -6.90
CA THR A 49 14.22 -2.97 -7.20
C THR A 49 13.39 -3.01 -8.47
N PRO A 50 13.89 -3.57 -9.59
CA PRO A 50 13.22 -3.42 -10.89
C PRO A 50 11.99 -4.33 -11.08
N TRP A 51 11.75 -5.31 -10.19
CA TRP A 51 10.80 -6.41 -10.43
C TRP A 51 9.34 -5.97 -10.63
N HIS A 52 8.95 -4.80 -10.14
CA HIS A 52 7.59 -4.28 -10.24
C HIS A 52 7.37 -3.43 -11.52
N LYS A 53 8.42 -2.90 -12.13
CA LYS A 53 8.34 -1.89 -13.21
C LYS A 53 7.65 -2.39 -14.48
N GLY A 54 7.77 -3.70 -14.76
CA GLY A 54 7.12 -4.33 -15.92
C GLY A 54 5.63 -4.63 -15.74
N TYR A 55 5.08 -4.38 -14.54
CA TYR A 55 3.73 -4.80 -14.15
C TYR A 55 2.85 -3.65 -13.66
N ASP A 56 3.15 -2.40 -14.01
CA ASP A 56 2.42 -1.21 -13.54
C ASP A 56 0.89 -1.38 -13.67
N GLY A 57 0.44 -1.81 -14.86
CA GLY A 57 -0.98 -2.06 -15.12
C GLY A 57 -1.59 -3.26 -14.39
N CYS A 58 -0.83 -4.07 -13.68
CA CYS A 58 -1.32 -5.24 -12.92
C CYS A 58 -1.62 -4.93 -11.45
N PHE A 59 -1.08 -3.84 -10.91
CA PHE A 59 -1.37 -3.44 -9.54
C PHE A 59 -2.79 -2.89 -9.43
N ARG A 60 -3.47 -3.19 -8.33
CA ARG A 60 -4.81 -2.68 -8.03
C ARG A 60 -4.78 -1.17 -7.81
N GLN A 61 -3.76 -0.70 -7.10
CA GLN A 61 -3.44 0.72 -6.93
C GLN A 61 -2.23 1.02 -7.80
N THR A 62 -2.46 1.81 -8.85
CA THR A 62 -1.46 2.12 -9.85
C THR A 62 -0.34 2.99 -9.28
N LYS A 63 0.74 3.17 -10.04
CA LYS A 63 1.77 4.15 -9.70
C LYS A 63 1.18 5.54 -9.47
N GLU A 64 0.33 6.01 -10.38
CA GLU A 64 -0.30 7.33 -10.31
C GLU A 64 -1.19 7.47 -9.06
N ASP A 65 -2.04 6.48 -8.77
CA ASP A 65 -2.89 6.49 -7.57
C ASP A 65 -2.04 6.63 -6.29
N THR A 66 -0.99 5.82 -6.22
CA THR A 66 -0.09 5.75 -5.08
C THR A 66 0.70 7.05 -4.92
N GLU A 67 1.23 7.62 -6.01
CA GLU A 67 1.93 8.91 -6.00
C GLU A 67 1.00 10.06 -5.57
N ASN A 68 -0.23 10.11 -6.11
CA ASN A 68 -1.20 11.16 -5.78
C ASN A 68 -1.58 11.14 -4.29
N LEU A 69 -1.87 9.95 -3.74
CA LEU A 69 -2.17 9.83 -2.31
C LEU A 69 -0.97 10.23 -1.44
N PHE A 70 0.24 9.82 -1.81
CA PHE A 70 1.43 10.23 -1.08
C PHE A 70 1.62 11.75 -1.10
N MET A 71 1.48 12.38 -2.27
CA MET A 71 1.64 13.82 -2.42
C MET A 71 0.63 14.58 -1.54
N ARG A 72 -0.63 14.11 -1.48
CA ARG A 72 -1.65 14.70 -0.60
C ARG A 72 -1.29 14.58 0.88
N LEU A 73 -0.81 13.42 1.31
CA LEU A 73 -0.36 13.20 2.69
C LEU A 73 0.89 14.05 3.04
N ALA A 74 1.81 14.20 2.09
CA ALA A 74 2.99 15.04 2.23
C ALA A 74 2.62 16.53 2.31
N GLU A 75 1.67 16.98 1.49
CA GLU A 75 1.13 18.33 1.54
C GLU A 75 0.47 18.63 2.89
N ALA A 76 -0.38 17.73 3.39
CA ALA A 76 -1.01 17.87 4.71
C ALA A 76 0.04 18.03 5.82
N ARG A 77 1.11 17.23 5.76
CA ARG A 77 2.25 17.34 6.68
C ARG A 77 2.91 18.70 6.59
N ASP A 78 3.23 19.16 5.38
CA ASP A 78 3.97 20.40 5.15
C ASP A 78 3.15 21.63 5.55
N GLN A 79 1.83 21.58 5.35
CA GLN A 79 0.88 22.61 5.78
C GLN A 79 0.47 22.49 7.26
N LYS A 80 0.93 21.44 7.97
CA LYS A 80 0.52 21.10 9.35
C LYS A 80 -1.00 20.97 9.49
N GLU A 81 -1.64 20.50 8.44
CA GLU A 81 -3.07 20.20 8.40
C GLU A 81 -3.38 19.04 9.34
N SER A 82 -4.52 19.09 10.02
CA SER A 82 -5.00 17.99 10.87
C SER A 82 -5.82 16.99 10.05
N LEU A 83 -5.25 16.51 8.95
CA LEU A 83 -5.92 15.62 8.01
C LEU A 83 -6.22 14.26 8.65
N THR A 84 -7.50 13.88 8.72
CA THR A 84 -7.95 12.60 9.26
C THR A 84 -8.28 11.60 8.15
N PHE A 85 -8.46 10.32 8.52
CA PHE A 85 -8.83 9.28 7.55
C PHE A 85 -10.19 9.56 6.90
N TYR A 86 -11.18 10.04 7.67
CA TYR A 86 -12.49 10.40 7.10
C TYR A 86 -12.43 11.61 6.16
N ASP A 87 -11.51 12.55 6.38
CA ASP A 87 -11.29 13.64 5.43
C ASP A 87 -10.79 13.10 4.09
N LEU A 88 -9.84 12.15 4.11
CA LEU A 88 -9.39 11.46 2.88
C LEU A 88 -10.51 10.68 2.20
N GLU A 89 -11.35 9.96 2.96
CA GLU A 89 -12.52 9.29 2.38
C GLU A 89 -13.46 10.30 1.71
N GLY A 90 -13.67 11.46 2.32
CA GLY A 90 -14.45 12.56 1.75
C GLY A 90 -13.85 13.11 0.45
N GLU A 91 -12.53 13.38 0.44
CA GLU A 91 -11.81 13.88 -0.74
C GLU A 91 -11.81 12.86 -1.90
N LEU A 92 -11.63 11.59 -1.58
CA LEU A 92 -11.60 10.48 -2.53
C LEU A 92 -12.99 9.94 -2.87
N ARG A 93 -14.05 10.51 -2.30
CA ARG A 93 -15.46 10.11 -2.48
C ARG A 93 -15.72 8.63 -2.20
N ILE A 94 -15.07 8.11 -1.16
CA ILE A 94 -15.26 6.74 -0.70
C ILE A 94 -16.53 6.71 0.17
N HIS A 95 -17.58 6.08 -0.33
CA HIS A 95 -18.87 5.94 0.35
C HIS A 95 -19.22 4.46 0.53
N GLY A 96 -19.11 3.95 1.76
CA GLY A 96 -19.40 2.54 2.05
C GLY A 96 -18.34 1.57 1.49
N ASP A 97 -18.75 0.32 1.25
CA ASP A 97 -17.86 -0.76 0.77
C ASP A 97 -17.80 -0.88 -0.77
N SER A 98 -18.56 -0.07 -1.51
CA SER A 98 -18.63 -0.13 -2.97
C SER A 98 -17.74 0.92 -3.63
N ARG A 99 -17.07 0.50 -4.70
CA ARG A 99 -16.11 1.28 -5.50
C ARG A 99 -16.86 2.15 -6.53
N GLU A 100 -17.82 2.96 -6.07
CA GLU A 100 -18.85 3.51 -6.97
C GLU A 100 -18.30 4.50 -8.00
N ASP A 101 -17.19 5.22 -7.73
CA ASP A 101 -16.73 6.31 -8.61
C ASP A 101 -15.20 6.52 -8.70
N GLY A 102 -14.35 5.56 -8.32
CA GLY A 102 -12.89 5.81 -8.35
C GLY A 102 -11.97 4.61 -8.12
N PRO A 103 -10.64 4.82 -8.11
CA PRO A 103 -9.66 3.75 -7.87
C PRO A 103 -9.63 3.31 -6.41
N TRP A 104 -10.33 3.99 -5.52
CA TRP A 104 -10.29 3.77 -4.09
C TRP A 104 -11.57 3.13 -3.56
N ASP A 105 -11.35 2.26 -2.58
CA ASP A 105 -12.30 1.85 -1.56
C ASP A 105 -11.58 1.94 -0.21
N ARG A 106 -12.32 1.80 0.90
CA ARG A 106 -11.75 1.93 2.23
C ARG A 106 -10.55 1.00 2.46
N LEU A 107 -10.66 -0.26 2.04
CA LEU A 107 -9.61 -1.25 2.26
C LEU A 107 -8.35 -0.90 1.49
N SER A 108 -8.46 -0.52 0.22
CA SER A 108 -7.31 -0.10 -0.57
C SER A 108 -6.67 1.19 -0.04
N LEU A 109 -7.45 2.14 0.47
CA LEU A 109 -6.90 3.32 1.13
C LEU A 109 -6.11 2.94 2.40
N ILE A 110 -6.68 2.11 3.27
CA ILE A 110 -6.00 1.58 4.46
C ILE A 110 -4.71 0.87 4.08
N SER A 111 -4.75 -0.04 3.10
CA SER A 111 -3.59 -0.78 2.65
C SER A 111 -2.51 0.14 2.07
N THR A 112 -2.85 1.12 1.23
CA THR A 112 -1.85 2.07 0.70
C THR A 112 -1.25 2.94 1.81
N CYS A 113 -2.04 3.39 2.79
CA CYS A 113 -1.52 4.07 3.97
C CYS A 113 -0.58 3.16 4.79
N ARG A 114 -0.93 1.88 4.98
CA ARG A 114 -0.06 0.90 5.65
C ARG A 114 1.25 0.71 4.90
N TYR A 115 1.23 0.63 3.58
CA TYR A 115 2.43 0.55 2.75
C TYR A 115 3.37 1.74 2.99
N PHE A 116 2.85 2.96 3.02
CA PHE A 116 3.65 4.16 3.31
C PHE A 116 4.19 4.17 4.75
N CYS A 117 3.37 3.74 5.71
CA CYS A 117 3.78 3.61 7.11
C CYS A 117 4.95 2.62 7.25
N LEU A 118 4.83 1.42 6.64
CA LEU A 118 5.89 0.41 6.59
C LEU A 118 7.15 0.88 5.87
N SER A 119 7.00 1.72 4.84
CA SER A 119 8.11 2.30 4.09
C SER A 119 8.88 3.37 4.87
N GLY A 120 8.32 3.88 5.98
CA GLY A 120 8.96 4.90 6.83
C GLY A 120 9.13 6.26 6.15
N THR A 121 8.34 6.56 5.12
CA THR A 121 8.53 7.75 4.27
C THR A 121 7.89 9.03 4.82
N LEU A 122 6.94 8.89 5.75
CA LEU A 122 6.28 9.99 6.43
C LEU A 122 6.54 9.96 7.94
N ASN A 123 6.49 11.14 8.56
CA ASN A 123 6.70 11.29 10.00
C ASN A 123 5.59 10.53 10.78
N PRO A 124 5.91 9.82 11.88
CA PRO A 124 4.92 9.14 12.72
C PRO A 124 3.73 10.00 13.18
N LYS A 125 3.92 11.33 13.29
CA LYS A 125 2.84 12.27 13.60
C LYS A 125 1.75 12.30 12.55
N VAL A 126 2.09 12.14 11.26
CA VAL A 126 1.10 12.08 10.17
C VAL A 126 0.15 10.92 10.41
N TRP A 127 0.68 9.73 10.71
CA TRP A 127 -0.12 8.54 10.98
C TRP A 127 -0.96 8.67 12.24
N THR A 128 -0.42 9.30 13.29
CA THR A 128 -1.16 9.55 14.54
C THR A 128 -2.36 10.46 14.31
N THR A 129 -2.18 11.55 13.55
CA THR A 129 -3.27 12.46 13.18
C THR A 129 -4.28 11.76 12.27
N LEU A 130 -3.80 11.05 11.25
CA LEU A 130 -4.64 10.37 10.27
C LEU A 130 -5.59 9.37 10.95
N THR A 131 -5.08 8.57 11.89
CA THR A 131 -5.88 7.57 12.61
C THR A 131 -6.60 8.11 13.85
N SER A 132 -6.57 9.42 14.11
CA SER A 132 -7.28 10.02 15.27
C SER A 132 -8.81 10.05 15.09
N SER A 133 -9.26 10.05 13.84
CA SER A 133 -10.67 9.95 13.44
C SER A 133 -10.74 9.05 12.21
N ALA A 134 -11.03 7.77 12.44
CA ALA A 134 -10.93 6.71 11.44
C ALA A 134 -11.83 5.51 11.78
N PRO A 135 -12.19 4.66 10.80
CA PRO A 135 -12.86 3.40 11.07
C PRO A 135 -11.96 2.43 11.86
N GLY A 136 -12.55 1.44 12.53
CA GLY A 136 -11.81 0.52 13.40
C GLY A 136 -10.69 -0.24 12.69
N GLU A 137 -10.93 -0.61 11.43
CA GLU A 137 -9.98 -1.31 10.55
C GLU A 137 -8.73 -0.47 10.25
N ALA A 138 -8.79 0.85 10.36
CA ALA A 138 -7.64 1.72 10.11
C ALA A 138 -6.51 1.54 11.14
N SER A 139 -6.75 0.83 12.26
CA SER A 139 -5.70 0.41 13.18
C SER A 139 -4.61 -0.41 12.48
N MET A 140 -4.96 -1.14 11.41
CA MET A 140 -4.02 -1.95 10.63
C MET A 140 -2.90 -1.14 9.97
N ILE A 141 -3.06 0.18 9.80
CA ILE A 141 -2.03 1.07 9.22
C ILE A 141 -0.71 1.00 10.01
N HIS A 142 -0.79 0.79 11.33
CA HIS A 142 0.37 0.74 12.22
C HIS A 142 0.94 -0.67 12.40
N GLU A 143 0.27 -1.69 11.88
CA GLU A 143 0.69 -3.07 12.05
C GLU A 143 1.91 -3.38 11.19
N LYS A 144 2.89 -4.04 11.81
CA LYS A 144 4.04 -4.60 11.11
C LYS A 144 3.58 -5.63 10.09
N PHE A 145 4.38 -5.84 9.05
CA PHE A 145 4.21 -6.94 8.11
C PHE A 145 5.37 -7.92 8.28
N THR A 146 5.05 -9.19 8.46
CA THR A 146 5.98 -10.26 8.80
C THR A 146 5.66 -11.52 7.98
N ALA A 147 6.55 -12.51 8.02
CA ALA A 147 6.37 -13.75 7.27
C ALA A 147 5.07 -14.50 7.63
N SER A 148 4.59 -14.39 8.88
CA SER A 148 3.34 -15.02 9.32
C SER A 148 2.07 -14.40 8.73
N ASP A 149 2.18 -13.22 8.13
CA ASP A 149 1.06 -12.50 7.53
C ASP A 149 0.84 -12.89 6.06
N VAL A 150 1.71 -13.74 5.49
CA VAL A 150 1.64 -14.21 4.11
C VAL A 150 0.96 -15.57 4.05
N PHE A 151 -0.15 -15.65 3.30
CA PHE A 151 -0.88 -16.89 3.07
C PHE A 151 -0.93 -17.21 1.57
N PHE A 152 -0.49 -18.42 1.20
CA PHE A 152 -0.67 -18.97 -0.14
C PHE A 152 -1.88 -19.90 -0.10
N VAL A 153 -3.04 -19.41 -0.52
CA VAL A 153 -4.31 -20.16 -0.59
C VAL A 153 -4.72 -20.46 -2.02
#